data_AF-A0A4Q3HJX4-F1
#
_entry.id   AF-A0A4Q3HJX4-F1
#
_cell.length_a   1.000
_cell.length_b   1.000
_cell.length_c   1.000
_cell.angle_alpha   90.00
_cell.angle_beta   90.00
_cell.angle_gamma   90.00
#
_symmetry.space_group_name_H-M   'P 1'
#
loop_
_entity.id
_entity.type
_entity.pdbx_description
1 polymer ?
#
loop_
_entity_poly.entity_id
_entity_poly.type
_entity_poly.pdbx_seq_one_letter_code
_entity_poly.pdbx_strand_id
1 'polypeptide(L)'
;MEYLALNRQPVRFSPSRTYRKPFLTRIVRSVPPLEQGLILPKREAVALAKSGMGLVDVAKAVTSAAKPSRLVSEMIPAWVAASAR
;
A
#
# COMPACT_ATOMS: atom_id res chain seq x y z
N MET A 1 -8.48 2.88 13.20
CA MET A 1 -8.69 1.43 12.95
C MET A 1 -10.16 1.06 12.67
N GLU A 2 -11.11 1.99 12.84
CA GLU A 2 -12.56 1.77 12.63
C GLU A 2 -12.96 1.49 11.16
N TYR A 3 -12.20 2.01 10.18
CA TYR A 3 -12.54 1.87 8.76
C TYR A 3 -12.51 0.43 8.23
N LEU A 4 -11.64 -0.45 8.73
CA LEU A 4 -11.57 -1.86 8.31
C LEU A 4 -12.68 -2.73 8.89
N ALA A 5 -13.23 -2.33 10.04
CA ALA A 5 -14.37 -3.02 10.64
C ALA A 5 -15.65 -2.76 9.83
N LEU A 6 -15.75 -1.59 9.20
CA LEU A 6 -16.92 -1.16 8.42
C LEU A 6 -16.77 -1.42 6.91
N ASN A 7 -15.58 -1.22 6.35
CA ASN A 7 -15.31 -1.37 4.93
C ASN A 7 -14.47 -2.62 4.68
N ARG A 8 -15.06 -3.58 3.95
CA ARG A 8 -14.44 -4.85 3.57
C ARG A 8 -13.44 -4.74 2.41
N GLN A 9 -13.07 -3.53 2.00
CA GLN A 9 -12.19 -3.32 0.85
C GLN A 9 -10.75 -3.01 1.28
N PRO A 10 -9.75 -3.41 0.49
CA PRO A 10 -8.37 -3.00 0.71
C PRO A 10 -8.23 -1.47 0.76
N VAL A 11 -7.30 -1.00 1.58
CA VAL A 11 -7.00 0.43 1.72
C VAL A 11 -5.51 0.71 1.72
N ARG A 12 -5.11 1.84 1.17
CA ARG A 12 -3.74 2.37 1.21
C ARG A 12 -3.70 3.67 1.98
N PHE A 13 -2.59 3.97 2.64
CA PHE A 13 -2.45 5.26 3.30
C PHE A 13 -2.21 6.38 2.29
N SER A 14 -2.51 7.60 2.68
CA SER A 14 -2.08 8.77 1.94
C SER A 14 -0.56 8.95 2.06
N PRO A 15 0.14 9.35 1.00
CA PRO A 15 1.57 9.66 1.10
C PRO A 15 1.76 10.88 2.01
N SER A 16 2.69 10.78 2.95
CA SER A 16 3.03 11.92 3.80
C SER A 16 3.39 13.15 2.99
N ARG A 17 2.81 14.30 3.34
CA ARG A 17 3.04 15.58 2.64
C ARG A 17 4.47 16.10 2.85
N THR A 18 5.06 15.80 4.00
CA THR A 18 6.43 16.19 4.37
C THR A 18 7.49 15.53 3.48
N TYR A 19 7.22 14.31 3.02
CA TYR A 19 8.17 13.51 2.24
C TYR A 19 7.75 13.36 0.77
N ARG A 20 7.21 14.43 0.17
CA ARG A 20 6.81 14.39 -1.25
C ARG A 20 8.03 14.45 -2.17
N LYS A 21 8.10 13.50 -3.10
CA LYS A 21 9.09 13.56 -4.19
C LYS A 21 8.79 14.72 -5.16
N PRO A 22 9.82 15.27 -5.82
CA PRO A 22 9.65 16.26 -6.89
C PRO A 22 8.64 15.82 -7.94
N PHE A 23 7.95 16.77 -8.57
CA PHE A 23 6.84 16.50 -9.49
C PHE A 23 7.24 15.59 -10.66
N LEU A 24 8.39 15.85 -11.29
CA LEU A 24 8.88 15.04 -12.40
C LEU A 24 9.15 13.58 -11.99
N THR A 25 9.75 13.37 -10.82
CA THR A 25 10.02 12.03 -10.27
C THR A 25 8.73 11.26 -9.96
N ARG A 26 7.60 11.94 -9.72
CA ARG A 26 6.30 11.30 -9.47
C ARG A 26 5.67 10.74 -10.75
N ILE A 27 5.96 11.32 -11.92
CA ILE A 27 5.37 10.91 -13.20
C ILE A 27 6.14 9.74 -13.79
N VAL A 28 7.47 9.81 -13.75
CA VAL A 28 8.34 8.81 -14.42
C VAL A 28 8.47 7.52 -13.59
N ARG A 29 8.15 7.57 -12.29
CA ARG A 29 8.38 6.44 -11.37
C ARG A 29 7.16 5.54 -11.22
N SER A 30 7.38 4.24 -11.36
CA SER A 30 6.43 3.23 -10.86
C SER A 30 6.48 3.18 -9.33
N VAL A 31 5.37 3.52 -8.66
CA VAL A 31 5.28 3.50 -7.20
C VAL A 31 5.15 2.05 -6.72
N PRO A 32 6.09 1.53 -5.91
CA PRO A 32 5.98 0.19 -5.35
C PRO A 32 4.68 -0.01 -4.59
N PRO A 33 4.03 -1.18 -4.68
CA PRO A 33 2.69 -1.42 -4.12
C PRO A 33 2.63 -1.26 -2.60
N LEU A 34 3.76 -1.45 -1.92
CA LEU A 34 3.89 -1.36 -0.46
C LEU A 34 4.53 -0.04 0.00
N GLU A 35 4.86 0.89 -0.90
CA GLU A 35 5.53 2.15 -0.52
C GLU A 35 4.69 2.99 0.45
N GLN A 36 3.38 3.00 0.26
CA GLN A 36 2.41 3.76 1.07
C GLN A 36 1.69 2.85 2.08
N GLY A 37 2.11 1.60 2.22
CA GLY A 37 1.41 0.62 3.05
C GLY A 37 0.08 0.18 2.44
N LEU A 38 -0.34 -1.03 2.76
CA LEU A 38 -1.60 -1.62 2.33
C LEU A 38 -2.20 -2.33 3.52
N ILE A 39 -3.45 -2.00 3.85
CA ILE A 39 -4.23 -2.75 4.82
C ILE A 39 -5.36 -3.44 4.09
N LEU A 40 -5.57 -4.71 4.39
CA LEU A 40 -6.57 -5.53 3.72
C LEU A 40 -7.18 -6.55 4.71
N PRO A 41 -8.38 -7.07 4.42
CA PRO A 41 -8.95 -8.16 5.20
C PRO A 41 -8.05 -9.40 5.18
N LYS A 42 -7.85 -10.01 6.34
CA LYS A 42 -7.05 -11.25 6.48
C LYS A 42 -7.53 -12.37 5.53
N ARG A 43 -8.84 -12.49 5.33
CA ARG A 43 -9.43 -13.51 4.45
C ARG A 43 -8.99 -13.34 2.99
N GLU A 44 -8.93 -12.10 2.50
CA GLU A 44 -8.44 -11.81 1.15
C GLU A 44 -6.94 -12.07 1.03
N ALA A 45 -6.17 -11.71 2.07
CA ALA A 45 -4.74 -11.98 2.12
C ALA A 45 -4.46 -13.48 1.96
N VAL A 46 -5.16 -14.32 2.73
CA VAL A 46 -5.00 -15.78 2.70
C VAL A 46 -5.52 -16.38 1.40
N ALA A 47 -6.63 -15.86 0.86
CA ALA A 47 -7.20 -16.37 -0.40
C ALA A 47 -6.29 -16.13 -1.62
N LEU A 48 -5.53 -15.03 -1.62
CA LEU A 48 -4.66 -14.65 -2.74
C LEU A 48 -3.20 -15.09 -2.54
N ALA A 49 -2.78 -15.34 -1.30
CA ALA A 49 -1.44 -15.82 -1.01
C ALA A 49 -1.24 -17.26 -1.53
N LYS A 50 -0.12 -17.49 -2.21
CA LYS A 50 0.31 -18.83 -2.66
C LYS A 50 1.71 -19.12 -2.11
N SER A 51 2.05 -20.40 -2.01
CA SER A 51 3.41 -20.81 -1.66
C SER A 51 4.42 -20.20 -2.64
N GLY A 52 5.53 -19.69 -2.11
CA GLY A 52 6.58 -19.03 -2.89
C GLY A 52 6.31 -17.56 -3.26
N MET A 53 5.16 -16.98 -2.92
CA MET A 53 4.90 -15.55 -3.16
C MET A 53 5.59 -14.66 -2.11
N GLY A 54 6.25 -13.60 -2.56
CA GLY A 54 6.71 -12.52 -1.69
C GLY A 54 5.56 -11.58 -1.30
N LEU A 55 5.78 -10.75 -0.27
CA LEU A 55 4.79 -9.74 0.17
C LEU A 55 4.38 -8.77 -0.94
N VAL A 56 5.31 -8.42 -1.83
CA VAL A 56 5.05 -7.56 -2.98
C VAL A 56 4.09 -8.22 -3.96
N ASP A 57 4.20 -9.54 -4.16
CA ASP A 57 3.35 -10.29 -5.09
C ASP A 57 1.93 -10.43 -4.54
N VAL A 58 1.81 -10.70 -3.24
CA VAL A 58 0.52 -10.69 -2.53
C VAL A 58 -0.13 -9.31 -2.64
N ALA A 59 0.64 -8.24 -2.39
CA ALA A 59 0.13 -6.87 -2.51
C ALA A 59 -0.35 -6.55 -3.93
N LYS A 60 0.40 -6.95 -4.96
CA LYS A 60 -0.02 -6.80 -6.36
C LYS A 60 -1.31 -7.57 -6.63
N ALA A 61 -1.38 -8.84 -6.26
CA ALA A 61 -2.55 -9.69 -6.46
C ALA A 61 -3.81 -9.08 -5.84
N VAL A 62 -3.72 -8.60 -4.60
CA VAL A 62 -4.82 -7.90 -3.90
C VAL A 62 -5.23 -6.65 -4.66
N THR A 63 -4.26 -5.83 -5.08
CA THR A 63 -4.57 -4.54 -5.70
C THR A 63 -5.07 -4.66 -7.13
N SER A 64 -4.78 -5.77 -7.81
CA SER A 64 -5.36 -6.13 -9.11
C SER A 64 -6.76 -6.70 -8.97
N ALA A 65 -7.03 -7.47 -7.91
CA ALA A 65 -8.35 -8.04 -7.65
C ALA A 65 -9.36 -6.99 -7.16
N ALA A 66 -8.91 -6.01 -6.35
CA ALA A 66 -9.73 -4.92 -5.85
C ALA A 66 -8.91 -3.62 -5.77
N LYS A 67 -9.48 -2.53 -6.31
CA LYS A 67 -8.86 -1.20 -6.26
C LYS A 67 -8.88 -0.68 -4.82
N PRO A 68 -7.72 -0.45 -4.17
CA PRO A 68 -7.71 0.01 -2.79
C PRO A 68 -8.20 1.45 -2.67
N SER A 69 -9.03 1.71 -1.67
CA SER A 69 -9.40 3.07 -1.28
C SER A 69 -8.26 3.76 -0.54
N ARG A 70 -8.23 5.09 -0.53
CA ARG A 70 -7.17 5.85 0.15
C ARG A 70 -7.66 6.33 1.51
N LEU A 71 -6.90 6.05 2.57
CA LEU A 71 -7.16 6.57 3.90
C LEU A 71 -6.74 8.03 4.01
N VAL A 72 -7.47 8.78 4.83
CA VAL A 72 -7.09 10.15 5.23
C VAL A 72 -5.79 10.16 6.03
N SER A 73 -5.54 9.09 6.81
CA SER A 73 -4.29 8.92 7.55
C SER A 73 -3.09 8.87 6.60
N GLU A 74 -2.06 9.62 6.94
CA GLU A 74 -0.80 9.66 6.20
C GLU A 74 0.19 8.62 6.74
N MET A 75 1.02 8.07 5.85
CA MET A 75 2.14 7.20 6.22
C MET A 75 3.45 7.76 5.66
N ILE A 76 4.53 7.64 6.45
CA ILE A 76 5.89 7.90 5.97
C ILE A 76 6.22 6.85 4.88
N PRO A 77 6.56 7.26 3.65
CA PRO A 77 6.84 6.31 2.59
C PRO A 77 8.02 5.39 2.91
N ALA A 78 7.93 4.13 2.47
CA ALA A 78 8.95 3.13 2.76
C ALA A 78 10.37 3.53 2.30
N TRP A 79 10.50 4.31 1.22
CA TRP A 79 11.81 4.79 0.75
C TRP A 79 12.48 5.76 1.72
N VAL A 80 11.69 6.55 2.47
CA VAL A 80 12.20 7.47 3.50
C VAL A 80 12.67 6.67 4.69
N ALA A 81 11.87 5.69 5.12
CA ALA A 81 12.22 4.80 6.21
C ALA A 81 13.48 3.97 5.88
N ALA A 82 13.65 3.59 4.62
CA ALA A 82 14.84 2.88 4.15
C ALA A 82 16.09 3.77 4.11
N SER A 83 15.97 5.07 3.82
CA SER A 83 17.10 6.01 3.82
C SER A 83 17.57 6.44 5.21
N ALA A 84 16.80 6.12 6.26
CA ALA A 84 17.13 6.43 7.65
C ALA A 84 17.86 5.29 8.37
N ARG A 85 18.15 4.18 7.68
CA ARG A 85 18.99 3.08 8.18
C ARG A 85 20.42 3.28 7.71
#